data_AF-A0A519SF42-F1
#
_entry.id   AF-A0A519SF42-F1
#
_cell.length_a   1.000
_cell.length_b   1.000
_cell.length_c   1.000
_cell.angle_alpha   90.00
_cell.angle_beta   90.00
_cell.angle_gamma   90.00
#
_symmetry.space_group_name_H-M   'P 1'
#
loop_
_entity.id
_entity.type
_entity.pdbx_description
1 polymer ?
#
loop_
_entity_poly.entity_id
_entity_poly.type
_entity_poly.pdbx_seq_one_letter_code
_entity_poly.pdbx_strand_id
1 'polypeptide(L)'
;PRATVSLDAPLGAAAADDEPARLLQDVLPAADDAPGNRLLRETIMDALTDALAELPAEQRQVFVWHELEDKSFNDMVAETGVPLKTLISRKHYAVKHLRKRLRVLYDELFTD
;
A
#
# COMPACT_ATOMS: atom_id res chain seq x y z
N PRO A 1 -12.21 -17.30 -8.75
CA PRO A 1 -12.57 -15.88 -8.99
C PRO A 1 -12.04 -14.98 -7.85
N ARG A 2 -10.88 -14.35 -8.09
CA ARG A 2 -10.23 -13.44 -7.13
C ARG A 2 -10.96 -12.10 -7.15
N ALA A 3 -11.41 -11.63 -6.00
CA ALA A 3 -11.84 -10.24 -5.86
C ALA A 3 -10.59 -9.36 -5.92
N THR A 4 -10.41 -8.68 -7.05
CA THR A 4 -9.51 -7.55 -7.21
C THR A 4 -9.79 -6.56 -6.08
N VAL A 5 -8.80 -6.25 -5.24
CA VAL A 5 -8.90 -5.02 -4.43
C VAL A 5 -8.89 -3.89 -5.44
N SER A 6 -10.06 -3.30 -5.67
CA SER A 6 -10.24 -2.28 -6.69
C SER A 6 -9.35 -1.08 -6.37
N LEU A 7 -8.78 -0.48 -7.41
CA LEU A 7 -8.15 0.85 -7.33
C LEU A 7 -9.17 1.92 -6.90
N ASP A 8 -10.47 1.58 -6.99
CA ASP A 8 -11.59 2.36 -6.46
C ASP A 8 -11.84 2.17 -4.96
N ALA A 9 -10.88 1.59 -4.22
CA ALA A 9 -10.98 1.51 -2.77
C ALA A 9 -10.57 2.85 -2.12
N PRO A 10 -11.45 3.47 -1.30
CA PRO A 10 -11.21 4.79 -0.74
C PRO A 10 -10.02 4.82 0.24
N LEU A 11 -9.18 5.84 0.09
CA LEU A 11 -7.98 6.03 0.90
C LEU A 11 -8.29 6.88 2.16
N GLY A 12 -9.20 6.44 3.03
CA GLY A 12 -9.50 7.18 4.27
C GLY A 12 -10.51 6.51 5.18
N ALA A 13 -10.27 6.54 6.50
CA ALA A 13 -11.32 6.32 7.48
C ALA A 13 -12.21 7.57 7.48
N ALA A 14 -13.52 7.38 7.35
CA ALA A 14 -14.52 8.45 7.31
C ALA A 14 -14.30 9.46 8.44
N ALA A 15 -13.67 10.58 8.14
CA ALA A 15 -13.82 11.81 8.90
C ALA A 15 -15.04 12.50 8.30
N ALA A 16 -15.98 12.82 9.18
CA ALA A 16 -17.24 13.46 8.84
C ALA A 16 -16.99 14.81 8.15
N ASP A 17 -17.15 14.83 6.83
CA ASP A 17 -17.60 15.95 6.02
C ASP A 17 -17.96 15.38 4.64
N ASP A 18 -18.92 15.99 3.95
CA ASP A 18 -19.51 15.58 2.66
C ASP A 18 -18.53 15.56 1.46
N GLU A 19 -17.26 15.22 1.66
CA GLU A 19 -16.26 15.04 0.61
C GLU A 19 -16.18 13.56 0.19
N PRO A 20 -16.36 13.23 -1.11
CA PRO A 20 -16.25 11.86 -1.58
C PRO A 20 -14.85 11.32 -1.28
N ALA A 21 -14.81 10.12 -0.71
CA ALA A 21 -13.56 9.49 -0.31
C ALA A 21 -12.64 9.28 -1.53
N ARG A 22 -11.52 10.02 -1.58
CA ARG A 22 -10.60 10.04 -2.72
C ARG A 22 -9.94 8.68 -2.93
N LEU A 23 -9.88 8.27 -4.20
CA LEU A 23 -9.27 7.01 -4.61
C LEU A 23 -7.76 7.21 -4.79
N LEU A 24 -6.99 6.12 -4.71
CA LEU A 24 -5.54 6.19 -4.89
C LEU A 24 -5.16 6.75 -6.28
N GLN A 25 -5.98 6.46 -7.30
CA GLN A 25 -5.79 6.97 -8.66
C GLN A 25 -6.07 8.47 -8.80
N ASP A 26 -6.87 9.07 -7.91
CA ASP A 26 -7.19 10.50 -7.94
C ASP A 26 -6.10 11.35 -7.27
N VAL A 27 -5.26 10.72 -6.46
CA VAL A 27 -4.12 11.32 -5.76
C VAL A 27 -2.84 11.21 -6.60
N LEU A 28 -2.74 10.18 -7.44
CA LEU A 28 -1.59 10.02 -8.31
C LEU A 28 -1.64 11.05 -9.45
N PRO A 29 -0.58 11.86 -9.66
CA PRO A 29 -0.52 12.73 -10.83
C PRO A 29 -0.66 11.89 -12.10
N ALA A 30 -1.46 12.40 -13.05
CA ALA A 30 -1.60 11.84 -14.38
C ALA A 30 -0.22 11.52 -14.97
N ALA A 31 -0.15 10.50 -15.83
CA ALA A 31 1.08 10.04 -16.48
C ALA A 31 1.66 11.06 -17.50
N ASP A 32 1.56 12.36 -17.23
CA ASP A 32 2.18 13.40 -18.03
C ASP A 32 3.59 13.68 -17.48
N ASP A 33 4.56 13.73 -18.40
CA ASP A 33 6.00 13.90 -18.19
C ASP A 33 6.42 15.30 -17.66
N ALA A 34 5.50 16.07 -17.10
CA ALA A 34 5.82 17.36 -16.49
C ALA A 34 6.88 17.15 -15.37
N PRO A 35 7.97 17.94 -15.33
CA PRO A 35 9.05 17.73 -14.36
C PRO A 35 8.59 17.69 -12.89
N GLY A 36 7.58 18.49 -12.53
CA GLY A 36 6.98 18.46 -11.19
C GLY A 36 6.29 17.14 -10.85
N ASN A 37 5.61 16.51 -11.82
CA ASN A 37 4.95 15.22 -11.63
C ASN A 37 5.96 14.08 -11.49
N ARG A 38 7.11 14.17 -12.19
CA ARG A 38 8.20 13.20 -12.06
C ARG A 38 8.83 13.24 -10.68
N LEU A 39 9.20 14.44 -10.19
CA LEU A 39 9.80 14.60 -8.87
C LEU A 39 8.87 14.12 -7.74
N LEU A 40 7.57 14.45 -7.84
CA LEU A 40 6.57 13.99 -6.90
C LEU A 40 6.45 12.46 -6.91
N ARG A 41 6.44 11.83 -8.10
CA ARG A 41 6.42 10.38 -8.24
C ARG A 41 7.65 9.73 -7.62
N GLU A 42 8.84 10.27 -7.90
CA GLU A 42 10.11 9.79 -7.31
C GLU A 42 10.05 9.86 -5.78
N THR A 43 9.59 10.98 -5.23
CA THR A 43 9.45 11.17 -3.78
C THR A 43 8.49 10.14 -3.15
N ILE A 44 7.36 9.86 -3.80
CA ILE A 44 6.40 8.83 -3.34
C ILE A 44 7.03 7.43 -3.40
N MET A 45 7.79 7.13 -4.46
CA MET A 45 8.43 5.82 -4.63
C MET A 45 9.56 5.59 -3.63
N ASP A 46 10.36 6.61 -3.33
CA ASP A 46 11.39 6.57 -2.31
C ASP A 46 10.78 6.33 -0.93
N ALA A 47 9.73 7.08 -0.58
CA ALA A 47 9.03 6.90 0.69
C ALA A 47 8.38 5.52 0.82
N LEU A 48 7.84 4.95 -0.27
CA LEU A 48 7.33 3.58 -0.28
C LEU A 48 8.45 2.57 -0.04
N THR A 49 9.62 2.77 -0.68
CA THR A 49 10.79 1.91 -0.53
C THR A 49 11.30 1.93 0.91
N ASP A 50 11.41 3.12 1.51
CA ASP A 50 11.79 3.28 2.91
C ASP A 50 10.79 2.62 3.85
N ALA A 51 9.49 2.83 3.62
CA ALA A 51 8.43 2.21 4.42
C ALA A 51 8.46 0.67 4.35
N LEU A 52 8.81 0.10 3.20
CA LEU A 52 9.01 -1.34 3.06
C LEU A 52 10.29 -1.80 3.80
N ALA A 53 11.35 -1.00 3.82
CA ALA A 53 12.58 -1.31 4.53
C ALA A 53 12.40 -1.33 6.07
N GLU A 54 11.51 -0.49 6.60
CA GLU A 54 11.15 -0.43 8.03
C GLU A 54 10.40 -1.68 8.54
N LEU A 55 9.78 -2.45 7.65
CA LEU A 55 9.02 -3.65 8.01
C LEU A 55 9.92 -4.81 8.46
N PRO A 56 9.48 -5.63 9.44
CA PRO A 56 10.05 -6.95 9.67
C PRO A 56 10.04 -7.78 8.38
N ALA A 57 11.15 -8.47 8.09
CA ALA A 57 11.36 -9.18 6.82
C ALA A 57 10.19 -10.12 6.47
N GLU A 58 9.65 -10.85 7.45
CA GLU A 58 8.52 -11.76 7.23
C GLU A 58 7.22 -11.04 6.86
N GLN A 59 7.00 -9.81 7.36
CA GLN A 59 5.82 -9.01 7.02
C GLN A 59 5.95 -8.42 5.61
N ARG A 60 7.12 -7.86 5.30
CA ARG A 60 7.45 -7.39 3.95
C ARG A 60 7.29 -8.51 2.94
N GLN A 61 7.84 -9.70 3.21
CA GLN A 61 7.81 -10.81 2.27
C GLN A 61 6.38 -11.27 1.96
N VAL A 62 5.51 -11.38 2.97
CA VAL A 62 4.11 -11.76 2.74
C VAL A 62 3.36 -10.68 1.94
N PHE A 63 3.65 -9.40 2.20
CA PHE A 63 3.10 -8.32 1.39
C PHE A 63 3.53 -8.42 -0.07
N VAL A 64 4.84 -8.55 -0.33
CA VAL A 64 5.40 -8.68 -1.69
C VAL A 64 4.81 -9.88 -2.42
N TRP A 65 4.85 -11.07 -1.81
CA TRP A 65 4.29 -12.27 -2.44
C TRP A 65 2.82 -12.10 -2.81
N HIS A 66 2.03 -11.48 -1.93
CA HIS A 66 0.60 -11.42 -2.18
C HIS A 66 0.21 -10.28 -3.12
N GLU A 67 0.82 -9.10 -3.00
CA GLU A 67 0.43 -7.90 -3.75
C GLU A 67 1.20 -7.73 -5.06
N LEU A 68 2.47 -8.14 -5.11
CA LEU A 68 3.33 -7.93 -6.28
C LEU A 68 3.49 -9.20 -7.11
N GLU A 69 3.45 -10.37 -6.46
CA GLU A 69 3.61 -11.67 -7.14
C GLU A 69 2.30 -12.44 -7.26
N ASP A 70 1.16 -11.85 -6.87
CA ASP A 70 -0.17 -12.46 -6.96
C ASP A 70 -0.26 -13.87 -6.36
N LYS A 71 0.54 -14.17 -5.34
CA LYS A 71 0.53 -15.48 -4.69
C LYS A 71 -0.58 -15.56 -3.67
N SER A 72 -1.33 -16.67 -3.66
CA SER A 72 -2.39 -16.84 -2.66
C SER A 72 -1.81 -17.24 -1.30
N PHE A 73 -2.52 -16.95 -0.22
CA PHE A 73 -2.10 -17.42 1.10
C PHE A 73 -2.01 -18.94 1.19
N ASN A 74 -2.84 -19.68 0.46
CA ASN A 74 -2.79 -21.14 0.45
C ASN A 74 -1.50 -21.66 -0.19
N ASP A 75 -1.04 -21.03 -1.29
CA ASP A 75 0.24 -21.37 -1.91
C ASP A 75 1.41 -21.09 -0.95
N MET A 76 1.35 -19.97 -0.23
CA MET A 76 2.36 -19.65 0.80
C MET A 76 2.36 -20.67 1.95
N VAL A 77 1.19 -21.13 2.40
CA VAL A 77 1.09 -22.20 3.42
C VAL A 77 1.74 -23.48 2.89
N ALA A 78 1.43 -23.86 1.65
CA ALA A 78 1.97 -25.07 1.03
C ALA A 78 3.50 -25.01 0.86
N GLU A 79 4.05 -23.86 0.50
CA GLU A 79 5.48 -23.71 0.26
C GLU A 79 6.31 -23.49 1.54
N THR A 80 5.77 -22.79 2.54
CA THR A 80 6.54 -22.37 3.72
C THR A 80 6.21 -23.17 4.99
N GLY A 81 5.07 -23.87 5.00
CA GLY A 81 4.52 -24.50 6.22
C GLY A 81 4.03 -23.52 7.28
N VAL A 82 4.11 -22.20 7.05
CA VAL A 82 3.64 -21.19 8.00
C VAL A 82 2.11 -21.21 8.05
N PRO A 83 1.48 -21.21 9.25
CA PRO A 83 0.04 -21.23 9.37
C PRO A 83 -0.65 -20.04 8.68
N LEU A 84 -1.81 -20.29 8.05
CA LEU A 84 -2.60 -19.28 7.33
C LEU A 84 -2.86 -18.02 8.18
N LYS A 85 -3.27 -18.20 9.44
CA LYS A 85 -3.55 -17.08 10.37
C LYS A 85 -2.32 -16.19 10.59
N THR A 86 -1.13 -16.79 10.62
CA THR A 86 0.14 -16.07 10.78
C THR A 86 0.45 -15.22 9.54
N LEU A 87 0.28 -15.78 8.34
CA LEU A 87 0.48 -15.04 7.09
C LEU A 87 -0.51 -13.88 6.97
N ILE A 88 -1.79 -14.09 7.29
CA ILE A 88 -2.80 -13.03 7.30
C ILE A 88 -2.40 -11.91 8.26
N SER A 89 -1.95 -12.26 9.47
CA SER A 89 -1.54 -11.27 10.47
C SER A 89 -0.31 -10.48 10.01
N ARG A 90 0.68 -11.16 9.42
CA ARG A 90 1.88 -10.53 8.83
C ARG A 90 1.49 -9.54 7.72
N LYS A 91 0.59 -9.93 6.81
CA LYS A 91 0.09 -9.03 5.76
C LYS A 91 -0.66 -7.84 6.34
N HIS A 92 -1.52 -8.06 7.34
CA HIS A 92 -2.25 -6.99 8.00
C HIS A 92 -1.30 -5.93 8.59
N TYR A 93 -0.26 -6.36 9.32
CA TYR A 93 0.69 -5.42 9.93
C TYR A 93 1.55 -4.69 8.89
N ALA A 94 1.94 -5.36 7.81
CA ALA A 94 2.61 -4.71 6.68
C ALA A 94 1.75 -3.57 6.09
N VAL A 95 0.49 -3.87 5.72
CA VAL A 95 -0.43 -2.89 5.15
C VAL A 95 -0.69 -1.73 6.12
N LYS A 96 -0.89 -2.04 7.41
CA LYS A 96 -1.13 -1.02 8.45
C LYS A 96 0.05 -0.05 8.57
N HIS A 97 1.27 -0.56 8.55
CA HIS A 97 2.48 0.26 8.63
C HIS A 97 2.65 1.14 7.39
N LEU A 98 2.53 0.55 6.18
CA LEU A 98 2.62 1.29 4.92
C LEU A 98 1.57 2.41 4.84
N ARG A 99 0.31 2.13 5.20
CA ARG A 99 -0.75 3.17 5.23
C ARG A 99 -0.41 4.32 6.18
N LYS A 100 0.15 4.02 7.35
CA LYS A 100 0.55 5.06 8.31
C LYS A 100 1.69 5.91 7.74
N ARG A 101 2.72 5.29 7.16
CA ARG A 101 3.90 6.00 6.65
C ARG A 101 3.56 6.88 5.45
N LEU A 102 2.75 6.37 4.52
CA LEU A 102 2.32 7.12 3.34
C LEU A 102 1.30 8.21 3.66
N ARG A 103 0.48 8.05 4.71
CA ARG A 103 -0.41 9.12 5.17
C ARG A 103 0.40 10.34 5.62
N VAL A 104 1.46 10.13 6.41
CA VAL A 104 2.34 11.22 6.87
C VAL A 104 2.91 11.99 5.67
N LEU A 105 3.43 11.27 4.67
CA LEU A 105 3.95 11.91 3.45
C LEU A 105 2.86 12.69 2.71
N TYR A 106 1.66 12.14 2.58
CA TYR A 106 0.56 12.83 1.91
C TYR A 106 0.19 14.15 2.63
N ASP A 107 0.11 14.10 3.96
CA ASP A 107 -0.22 15.27 4.78
C ASP A 107 0.85 16.35 4.59
N GLU A 108 2.14 15.98 4.56
CA GLU A 108 3.29 16.87 4.31
C GLU A 108 3.32 17.49 2.90
N LEU A 109 2.84 16.76 1.88
CA LEU A 109 2.92 17.20 0.48
C LEU A 109 1.72 18.02 0.00
N PHE A 110 0.54 17.83 0.61
CA PHE A 110 -0.72 18.31 0.03
C PHE A 110 -1.67 19.00 1.02
N THR A 111 -1.37 18.98 2.32
CA THR A 111 -2.31 19.47 3.35
C THR A 111 -1.73 20.66 4.15
N ASP A 112 -0.55 21.15 3.78
CA ASP A 112 0.06 22.40 4.29
C ASP A 112 -0.04 23.55 3.27
#